data_AF-A0A2M7YTT3-F1
#
_entry.id   AF-A0A2M7YTT3-F1
#
_cell.length_a   1.000
_cell.length_b   1.000
_cell.length_c   1.000
_cell.angle_alpha   90.00
_cell.angle_beta   90.00
_cell.angle_gamma   90.00
#
_symmetry.space_group_name_H-M   'P 1'
#
loop_
_entity.id
_entity.type
_entity.pdbx_description
1 polymer ?
#
loop_
_entity_poly.entity_id
_entity_poly.type
_entity_poly.pdbx_seq_one_letter_code
_entity_poly.pdbx_strand_id
1 'polypeptide(L)'
;RTAAAVMEDMRHLHSVLMLPAARTAAAVMEDMRHLHSVLMLPAGARKPRRRLETPSKTQEEVLRALGWRVDKGGVLQRTDA
;
A
#
# COMPACT_ATOMS: atom_id res chain seq x y z
N ARG A 1 -17.36 -3.82 -7.47
CA ARG A 1 -16.46 -2.82 -8.08
C ARG A 1 -16.70 -2.83 -9.58
N THR A 2 -16.83 -1.67 -10.23
CA THR A 2 -17.09 -1.53 -11.68
C THR A 2 -15.77 -1.57 -12.48
N ALA A 3 -15.82 -2.03 -13.73
CA ALA A 3 -14.65 -2.12 -14.62
C ALA A 3 -13.93 -0.77 -14.82
N ALA A 4 -14.68 0.34 -14.76
CA ALA A 4 -14.14 1.70 -14.83
C ALA A 4 -13.14 2.00 -13.70
N ALA A 5 -13.46 1.61 -12.46
CA ALA A 5 -12.58 1.80 -11.32
C ALA A 5 -11.28 0.99 -11.47
N VAL A 6 -11.37 -0.24 -11.98
CA VAL A 6 -10.19 -1.09 -12.24
C VAL A 6 -9.29 -0.47 -13.31
N MET A 7 -9.86 0.08 -14.37
CA MET A 7 -9.09 0.74 -15.43
C MET A 7 -8.44 2.05 -14.99
N GLU A 8 -9.02 2.75 -14.01
CA GLU A 8 -8.45 3.97 -13.42
C GLU A 8 -7.31 3.65 -12.45
N ASP A 9 -7.48 2.62 -11.62
CA ASP A 9 -6.42 2.09 -10.76
C ASP A 9 -5.21 1.64 -11.61
N MET A 10 -5.45 0.96 -12.74
CA MET A 10 -4.38 0.54 -13.66
C MET A 10 -3.69 1.71 -14.37
N ARG A 11 -4.42 2.79 -14.69
CA ARG A 11 -3.82 4.00 -15.26
C ARG A 11 -2.92 4.72 -14.26
N HIS A 12 -3.35 4.84 -13.00
CA HIS A 12 -2.52 5.40 -11.93
C HIS A 12 -1.29 4.53 -11.67
N LEU A 13 -1.44 3.20 -11.65
CA LEU A 13 -0.31 2.29 -11.54
C LEU A 13 0.69 2.49 -12.69
N HIS A 14 0.21 2.59 -13.94
CA HIS A 14 1.06 2.82 -15.11
C HIS A 14 1.86 4.14 -15.01
N SER A 15 1.26 5.20 -14.48
CA SER A 15 1.95 6.46 -14.23
C SER A 15 3.05 6.36 -13.18
N VAL A 16 2.89 5.52 -12.15
CA VAL A 16 3.91 5.26 -11.12
C VAL A 16 5.08 4.46 -11.68
N LEU A 17 4.83 3.56 -12.64
CA LEU A 17 5.85 2.73 -13.29
C LEU A 17 6.78 3.53 -14.22
N MET A 18 6.47 4.79 -14.53
CA MET A 18 7.32 5.71 -15.30
C MET A 18 8.40 6.42 -14.46
N LEU A 19 8.54 6.07 -13.17
CA LEU A 19 9.67 6.50 -12.33
C LEU A 19 11.00 5.83 -12.78
N PRO A 20 12.17 6.42 -12.49
CA PRO A 20 13.44 6.15 -13.19
C PRO A 20 14.07 4.76 -12.99
N ALA A 21 13.40 3.87 -12.28
CA ALA A 21 13.73 2.45 -12.21
C ALA A 21 12.56 1.69 -12.83
N ALA A 22 12.65 1.41 -14.14
CA ALA A 22 11.63 0.74 -14.93
C ALA A 22 11.32 -0.67 -14.39
N ARG A 23 10.56 -0.74 -13.30
CA ARG A 23 9.96 -1.96 -12.77
C ARG A 23 8.72 -2.21 -13.63
N THR A 24 8.52 -3.45 -14.07
CA THR A 24 7.29 -3.81 -14.79
C THR A 24 6.10 -3.76 -13.83
N ALA A 25 4.89 -3.61 -14.36
CA ALA A 25 3.66 -3.69 -13.56
C ALA A 25 3.60 -4.98 -12.72
N ALA A 26 4.10 -6.09 -13.28
CA ALA A 26 4.18 -7.37 -12.60
C ALA A 26 5.11 -7.33 -11.38
N ALA A 27 6.27 -6.68 -11.48
CA ALA A 27 7.20 -6.54 -10.35
C ALA A 27 6.59 -5.69 -9.23
N VAL A 28 5.85 -4.63 -9.56
CA VAL A 28 5.13 -3.83 -8.55
C VAL A 28 3.99 -4.62 -7.92
N MET A 29 3.24 -5.39 -8.71
CA MET A 29 2.20 -6.26 -8.15
C MET A 29 2.79 -7.37 -7.27
N GLU A 30 3.99 -7.87 -7.57
CA GLU A 30 4.73 -8.78 -6.69
C GLU A 30 5.13 -8.11 -5.38
N ASP A 31 5.71 -6.90 -5.42
CA ASP A 31 6.03 -6.15 -4.21
C ASP A 31 4.77 -5.93 -3.34
N MET A 32 3.63 -5.60 -3.95
CA MET A 32 2.38 -5.35 -3.22
C MET A 32 1.78 -6.63 -2.63
N ARG A 33 2.04 -7.82 -3.21
CA ARG A 33 1.63 -9.11 -2.61
C ARG A 33 2.31 -9.39 -1.28
N HIS A 34 3.53 -8.87 -1.12
CA HIS A 34 4.30 -9.03 0.10
C HIS A 34 3.86 -8.08 1.21
N LEU A 35 3.00 -7.08 0.95
CA LEU A 35 2.51 -6.15 1.97
C LEU A 35 1.58 -6.86 2.96
N HIS A 36 2.15 -7.38 4.04
CA HIS A 36 1.41 -8.20 4.99
C HIS A 36 0.73 -7.39 6.10
N SER A 37 -0.44 -7.89 6.52
CA SER A 37 -1.06 -7.42 7.76
C SER A 37 -0.64 -8.32 8.91
N VAL A 38 -0.04 -7.71 9.93
CA VAL A 38 0.44 -8.37 11.14
C VAL A 38 -0.45 -8.06 12.33
N LEU A 39 -0.61 -9.06 13.20
CA LEU A 39 -1.27 -8.90 14.49
C LEU A 39 -0.20 -8.69 15.56
N MET A 40 -0.18 -7.50 16.18
CA MET A 40 0.79 -7.15 17.20
C MET A 40 0.08 -7.05 18.55
N LEU A 41 0.64 -7.67 19.59
CA LEU A 41 0.23 -7.44 20.98
C LEU A 41 1.34 -6.65 21.69
N PRO A 42 1.26 -5.31 21.74
CA PRO A 42 2.26 -4.52 22.45
C PRO A 42 2.36 -4.93 23.92
N ALA A 43 3.55 -4.84 24.51
CA ALA A 43 3.74 -5.13 25.93
C ALA A 43 2.78 -4.29 26.79
N GLY A 44 2.07 -4.94 27.72
CA GLY A 44 1.07 -4.30 28.57
C GLY A 44 -0.28 -4.02 27.90
N ALA A 45 -0.46 -4.32 26.60
CA ALA A 45 -1.75 -4.17 25.94
C ALA A 45 -2.67 -5.36 26.25
N ARG A 46 -3.93 -5.05 26.54
CA ARG A 46 -4.97 -6.07 26.79
C ARG A 46 -5.62 -6.61 25.50
N LYS A 47 -5.42 -5.93 24.37
CA LYS A 47 -5.99 -6.30 23.07
C LYS A 47 -4.93 -6.20 21.98
N PRO A 48 -4.83 -7.19 21.08
CA PRO A 48 -3.94 -7.12 19.94
C PRO A 48 -4.44 -6.05 18.94
N ARG A 49 -3.50 -5.45 18.22
CA ARG A 49 -3.74 -4.44 17.19
C ARG A 49 -3.30 -5.00 15.84
N ARG A 50 -4.17 -4.88 14.85
CA ARG A 50 -3.84 -5.23 13.47
C ARG A 50 -3.13 -4.04 12.82
N ARG A 51 -1.97 -4.31 12.24
CA ARG A 51 -1.14 -3.33 11.54
C ARG A 51 -0.77 -3.87 10.16
N LEU A 52 -0.41 -2.99 9.25
CA LEU A 52 0.46 -3.33 8.14
C LEU A 52 1.90 -3.34 8.67
N GLU A 53 2.72 -4.24 8.13
CA GLU A 53 4.17 -4.09 8.24
C GLU A 53 4.62 -2.73 7.70
N THR A 54 5.82 -2.29 8.09
CA THR A 54 6.39 -1.05 7.56
C THR A 54 6.58 -1.21 6.05
N PRO A 55 5.86 -0.47 5.21
CA PRO A 55 5.98 -0.61 3.76
C PRO A 55 7.39 -0.25 3.30
N SER A 56 7.89 -0.95 2.29
CA SER A 56 9.08 -0.51 1.55
C SER A 56 8.80 0.81 0.82
N LYS A 57 9.86 1.51 0.39
CA LYS A 57 9.74 2.77 -0.36
C LYS A 57 8.81 2.64 -1.57
N THR A 58 8.95 1.56 -2.34
CA THR A 58 8.11 1.28 -3.52
C THR A 58 6.65 1.09 -3.13
N GLN A 59 6.37 0.29 -2.09
CA GLN A 59 5.02 0.07 -1.61
C GLN A 59 4.38 1.37 -1.10
N GLU A 60 5.15 2.22 -0.42
CA GLU A 60 4.69 3.53 0.03
C GLU A 60 4.34 4.46 -1.14
N GLU A 61 5.18 4.51 -2.18
CA GLU A 61 4.93 5.30 -3.39
C GLU A 61 3.65 4.84 -4.11
N VAL A 62 3.46 3.52 -4.25
CA VAL A 62 2.25 2.94 -4.83
C VAL A 62 1.01 3.29 -4.00
N LEU A 63 1.08 3.15 -2.67
CA LEU A 63 -0.04 3.52 -1.79
C LEU A 63 -0.40 4.99 -1.93
N ARG A 64 0.59 5.89 -1.94
CA ARG A 64 0.39 7.34 -2.12
C ARG A 64 -0.28 7.66 -3.45
N ALA A 65 0.17 7.04 -4.53
CA ALA A 65 -0.42 7.23 -5.85
C ALA A 65 -1.87 6.74 -5.93
N LEU A 66 -2.23 5.73 -5.13
CA LEU A 66 -3.59 5.23 -4.99
C LEU A 66 -4.42 6.01 -3.96
N GLY A 67 -3.89 7.09 -3.38
CA GLY A 67 -4.60 7.92 -2.40
C GLY A 67 -4.62 7.36 -0.98
N TRP A 68 -3.66 6.50 -0.63
CA TRP A 68 -3.54 5.88 0.69
C TRP A 68 -2.21 6.21 1.37
N ARG A 69 -2.18 6.14 2.70
CA ARG A 69 -0.95 6.19 3.51
C ARG A 69 -1.05 5.21 4.68
N VAL A 70 0.09 4.75 5.18
CA VAL A 70 0.14 4.04 6.47
C VAL A 70 0.55 5.04 7.55
N ASP A 71 -0.25 5.16 8.62
CA ASP A 71 0.07 6.05 9.72
C ASP A 71 1.13 5.47 10.68
N LYS A 72 1.59 6.25 11.67
CA LYS A 72 2.51 5.78 12.74
C LYS A 72 1.93 4.58 13.53
N GLY A 73 0.60 4.45 13.46
CA GLY A 73 -0.23 3.38 13.98
C GLY A 73 -0.12 2.07 13.18
N GLY A 74 0.56 2.04 12.03
CA GLY A 74 0.58 0.91 11.12
C GLY A 74 -0.79 0.69 10.46
N VAL A 75 -1.68 1.67 10.46
CA VAL A 75 -3.03 1.56 9.92
C VAL A 75 -3.09 2.27 8.57
N LEU A 76 -3.73 1.63 7.60
CA LEU A 76 -3.97 2.22 6.29
C LEU A 76 -5.06 3.30 6.39
N GLN A 77 -4.75 4.51 5.94
CA GLN A 77 -5.60 5.69 5.97
C GLN A 77 -5.76 6.26 4.57
N ARG A 78 -6.95 6.78 4.26
CA ARG A 78 -7.16 7.56 3.02
C ARG A 78 -6.48 8.93 3.15
N THR A 79 -5.84 9.38 2.08
CA THR A 79 -5.09 10.64 2.05
C THR A 79 -6.00 11.88 1.97
N ASP A 80 -7.27 11.67 1.61
CA ASP A 80 -8.36 12.66 1.49
C ASP A 80 -9.39 12.63 2.64
N ALA A 81 -8.97 12.18 3.84
CA ALA A 81 -9.81 12.20 5.04
C ALA A 81 -9.55 13.44 5.91
#